data_AF-A0A4R1WN35-F1
#
_entry.id   AF-A0A4R1WN35-F1
#
_cell.length_a   1.000
_cell.length_b   1.000
_cell.length_c   1.000
_cell.angle_alpha   90.00
_cell.angle_beta   90.00
_cell.angle_gamma   90.00
#
_symmetry.space_group_name_H-M   'P 1'
#
loop_
_entity.id
_entity.type
_entity.pdbx_description
1 polymer ?
#
loop_
_entity_poly.entity_id
_entity_poly.type
_entity_poly.pdbx_seq_one_letter_code
_entity_poly.pdbx_strand_id
1 'polypeptide(L)'
;MTPAERRELILRLALVPAGLLPAPRTMERIRRWRLALMLACVAALIPWTVYLAVTLPSHYEARNWVATWVGFDVILLAMLVATAVFGWRRRLLLFPAAFASGVLLVCDAWFDVLTSQRGADLVQALLTAFLVELPLAFILIAGPLRLLRYVAIRNGLVGAGVPMWRMPIPMPELWPQRRIPPG
;
A
#
# COMPACT_ATOMS: atom_id res chain seq x y z
N MET A 1 38.02 3.21 0.84
CA MET A 1 36.99 2.16 0.67
C MET A 1 35.97 2.61 -0.37
N THR A 2 36.08 2.06 -1.57
CA THR A 2 35.22 2.41 -2.70
C THR A 2 33.78 1.91 -2.45
N PRO A 3 32.75 2.49 -3.11
CA PRO A 3 31.38 1.99 -3.01
C PRO A 3 31.25 0.50 -3.39
N ALA A 4 32.10 0.05 -4.33
CA ALA A 4 32.18 -1.34 -4.76
C ALA A 4 32.75 -2.26 -3.67
N GLU A 5 33.88 -1.89 -3.05
CA GLU A 5 34.49 -2.64 -1.94
C GLU A 5 33.56 -2.72 -0.72
N ARG A 6 32.86 -1.63 -0.41
CA ARG A 6 31.92 -1.58 0.72
C ARG A 6 30.71 -2.50 0.47
N ARG A 7 30.22 -2.54 -0.77
CA ARG A 7 29.14 -3.42 -1.19
C ARG A 7 29.57 -4.89 -1.19
N GLU A 8 30.77 -5.19 -1.64
CA GLU A 8 31.32 -6.55 -1.58
C GLU A 8 31.48 -7.01 -0.13
N LEU A 9 31.94 -6.13 0.77
CA LEU A 9 32.03 -6.44 2.19
C LEU A 9 30.64 -6.66 2.82
N ILE A 10 29.65 -5.82 2.49
CA ILE A 10 28.27 -5.99 2.94
C ILE A 10 27.70 -7.30 2.42
N LEU A 11 27.96 -7.69 1.18
CA LEU A 11 27.48 -8.97 0.63
C LEU A 11 28.16 -10.18 1.29
N ARG A 12 29.44 -10.06 1.66
CA ARG A 12 30.16 -11.11 2.42
C ARG A 12 29.66 -11.21 3.87
N LEU A 13 29.32 -10.09 4.49
CA LEU A 13 28.86 -10.03 5.88
C LEU A 13 27.35 -10.28 6.04
N ALA A 14 26.56 -9.95 5.03
CA ALA A 14 25.11 -10.15 5.00
C ALA A 14 24.72 -11.54 4.48
N LEU A 15 25.62 -12.53 4.56
CA LEU A 15 25.28 -13.92 4.28
C LEU A 15 24.06 -14.28 5.12
N VAL A 16 22.90 -14.30 4.48
CA VAL A 16 21.62 -14.55 5.15
C VAL A 16 21.74 -15.93 5.79
N PRO A 17 21.32 -16.12 7.06
CA PRO A 17 21.35 -17.43 7.68
C PRO A 17 20.66 -18.44 6.76
N ALA A 18 21.42 -19.42 6.30
CA ALA A 18 20.94 -20.45 5.39
C ALA A 18 19.70 -21.11 6.01
N GLY A 19 18.52 -20.82 5.45
CA GLY A 19 17.22 -21.30 5.95
C GLY A 19 16.13 -20.24 6.11
N LEU A 20 16.44 -18.94 6.10
CA LEU A 20 15.41 -17.90 6.21
C LEU A 20 14.62 -17.67 4.90
N LEU A 21 15.23 -17.93 3.75
CA LEU A 21 14.59 -17.76 2.44
C LEU A 21 14.09 -19.11 1.90
N PRO A 22 12.84 -19.19 1.42
CA PRO A 22 12.36 -20.39 0.73
C PRO A 22 13.17 -20.67 -0.56
N ALA A 23 13.13 -21.89 -1.08
CA ALA A 23 13.81 -22.23 -2.32
C ALA A 23 13.28 -21.36 -3.51
N PRO A 24 14.12 -20.99 -4.51
CA PRO A 24 13.71 -20.17 -5.65
C PRO A 24 12.45 -20.68 -6.37
N ARG A 25 12.35 -22.00 -6.54
CA ARG A 25 11.18 -22.67 -7.15
C ARG A 25 9.89 -22.43 -6.36
N THR A 26 9.98 -22.41 -5.04
CA THR A 26 8.86 -22.14 -4.13
C THR A 26 8.41 -20.69 -4.25
N MET A 27 9.32 -19.71 -4.28
CA MET A 27 8.96 -18.31 -4.53
C MET A 27 8.31 -18.10 -5.89
N GLU A 28 8.83 -18.72 -6.95
CA GLU A 28 8.23 -18.60 -8.28
C GLU A 28 6.82 -19.19 -8.33
N ARG A 29 6.59 -20.28 -7.59
CA ARG A 29 5.27 -20.87 -7.42
C ARG A 29 4.35 -19.93 -6.63
N ILE A 30 4.79 -19.41 -5.48
CA ILE A 30 4.02 -18.44 -4.67
C ILE A 30 3.69 -17.19 -5.51
N ARG A 31 4.67 -16.65 -6.25
CA ARG A 31 4.46 -15.48 -7.12
C ARG A 31 3.43 -15.78 -8.19
N ARG A 32 3.54 -16.92 -8.89
CA ARG A 32 2.56 -17.32 -9.91
C ARG A 32 1.16 -17.48 -9.32
N TRP A 33 1.02 -18.14 -8.17
CA TRP A 33 -0.27 -18.29 -7.52
C TRP A 33 -0.86 -16.96 -7.06
N ARG A 34 -0.04 -16.07 -6.48
CA ARG A 34 -0.49 -14.72 -6.11
C ARG A 34 -0.95 -13.94 -7.34
N LEU A 35 -0.20 -13.96 -8.44
CA LEU A 35 -0.59 -13.29 -9.68
C LEU A 35 -1.87 -13.90 -10.28
N ALA A 36 -1.96 -15.24 -10.34
CA ALA A 36 -3.14 -15.93 -10.83
C ALA A 36 -4.37 -15.61 -9.98
N LEU A 37 -4.23 -15.60 -8.66
CA LEU A 37 -5.29 -15.24 -7.73
C LEU A 37 -5.74 -13.79 -7.94
N MET A 38 -4.81 -12.83 -8.02
CA MET A 38 -5.15 -11.42 -8.28
C MET A 38 -5.86 -11.24 -9.62
N LEU A 39 -5.38 -11.89 -10.68
CA LEU A 39 -6.02 -11.85 -12.00
C LEU A 39 -7.41 -12.50 -11.97
N ALA A 40 -7.58 -13.62 -11.28
CA ALA A 40 -8.87 -14.27 -11.12
C ALA A 40 -9.86 -13.38 -10.34
N CYS A 41 -9.40 -12.72 -9.26
CA CYS A 41 -10.21 -11.76 -8.52
C CYS A 41 -10.65 -10.60 -9.40
N VAL A 42 -9.75 -10.01 -10.20
CA VAL A 42 -10.10 -8.94 -11.15
C VAL A 42 -11.12 -9.43 -12.18
N ALA A 43 -10.89 -10.62 -12.77
CA ALA A 43 -11.78 -11.20 -13.77
C ALA A 43 -13.18 -11.53 -13.22
N ALA A 44 -13.29 -11.87 -11.94
CA ALA A 44 -14.57 -12.11 -11.27
C ALA A 44 -15.27 -10.80 -10.84
N LEU A 45 -14.50 -9.82 -10.35
CA LEU A 45 -15.06 -8.57 -9.84
C LEU A 45 -15.61 -7.66 -10.95
N ILE A 46 -15.03 -7.66 -12.16
CA ILE A 46 -15.53 -6.82 -13.26
C ILE A 46 -16.98 -7.21 -13.64
N PRO A 47 -17.30 -8.46 -14.00
CA PRO A 47 -18.67 -8.86 -14.32
C PRO A 47 -19.63 -8.66 -13.14
N TRP A 48 -19.19 -8.95 -11.91
CA TRP A 48 -20.02 -8.78 -10.72
C TRP A 48 -20.40 -7.31 -10.49
N THR A 49 -19.45 -6.40 -10.67
CA THR A 49 -19.69 -4.95 -10.54
C THR A 49 -20.67 -4.46 -11.60
N VAL A 50 -20.54 -4.92 -12.86
CA VAL A 50 -21.47 -4.60 -13.95
C VAL A 50 -22.87 -5.16 -13.65
N TYR A 51 -22.95 -6.39 -13.18
CA TYR A 51 -24.20 -7.02 -12.81
C TYR A 51 -24.92 -6.24 -11.70
N LEU A 52 -24.20 -5.84 -10.64
CA LEU A 52 -24.75 -5.03 -9.56
C LEU A 52 -25.24 -3.67 -10.06
N ALA A 53 -24.49 -3.01 -10.96
CA ALA A 53 -24.89 -1.72 -11.53
C ALA A 53 -26.19 -1.77 -12.33
N VAL A 54 -26.50 -2.92 -12.97
CA VAL A 54 -27.72 -3.10 -13.77
C VAL A 54 -28.90 -3.61 -12.93
N THR A 55 -28.64 -4.37 -11.87
CA THR A 55 -29.68 -5.06 -11.09
C THR A 55 -30.09 -4.35 -9.82
N LEU A 56 -29.27 -3.42 -9.28
CA LEU A 56 -29.65 -2.67 -8.08
C LEU A 56 -30.78 -1.66 -8.39
N PRO A 57 -31.88 -1.68 -7.62
CA PRO A 57 -32.91 -0.66 -7.71
C PRO A 57 -32.35 0.72 -7.38
N SER A 58 -32.87 1.77 -8.04
CA SER A 58 -32.48 3.16 -7.80
C SER A 58 -32.78 3.65 -6.36
N HIS A 59 -33.67 2.96 -5.65
CA HIS A 59 -33.98 3.21 -4.25
C HIS A 59 -33.81 1.91 -3.46
N TYR A 60 -32.68 1.79 -2.78
CA TYR A 60 -32.39 0.70 -1.85
C TYR A 60 -32.14 1.28 -0.46
N GLU A 61 -33.07 1.10 0.46
CA GLU A 61 -32.85 1.43 1.86
C GLU A 61 -31.98 0.34 2.50
N ALA A 62 -30.71 0.68 2.75
CA ALA A 62 -29.78 -0.21 3.41
C ALA A 62 -30.24 -0.45 4.86
N ARG A 63 -30.74 -1.66 5.14
CA ARG A 63 -31.30 -2.05 6.45
C ARG A 63 -30.37 -1.79 7.64
N ASN A 64 -29.06 -1.84 7.42
CA ASN A 64 -28.02 -1.67 8.44
C ASN A 64 -27.12 -0.45 8.18
N TRP A 65 -27.63 0.61 7.52
CA TRP A 65 -26.87 1.80 7.13
C TRP A 65 -25.96 2.34 8.25
N VAL A 66 -26.52 2.59 9.43
CA VAL A 66 -25.76 3.12 10.59
C VAL A 66 -24.63 2.17 11.01
N ALA A 67 -24.89 0.86 11.04
CA ALA A 67 -23.88 -0.13 11.44
C ALA A 67 -22.73 -0.23 10.42
N THR A 68 -23.02 -0.03 9.13
CA THR A 68 -21.99 0.00 8.08
C THR A 68 -21.04 1.18 8.26
N TRP A 69 -21.57 2.37 8.52
CA TRP A 69 -20.76 3.57 8.78
C TRP A 69 -19.94 3.46 10.06
N VAL A 70 -20.58 3.13 11.18
CA VAL A 70 -19.87 2.96 12.46
C VAL A 70 -18.80 1.87 12.35
N GLY A 71 -19.07 0.78 11.64
CA GLY A 71 -18.10 -0.28 11.40
C GLY A 71 -16.89 0.20 10.60
N PHE A 72 -17.11 1.01 9.56
CA PHE A 72 -16.03 1.62 8.77
C PHE A 72 -15.18 2.56 9.63
N ASP A 73 -15.81 3.46 10.39
CA ASP A 73 -15.13 4.42 11.26
C ASP A 73 -14.29 3.73 12.33
N VAL A 74 -14.80 2.65 12.93
CA VAL A 74 -14.05 1.85 13.91
C VAL A 74 -12.79 1.25 13.27
N ILE A 75 -12.87 0.76 12.03
CA ILE A 75 -11.72 0.23 11.29
C ILE A 75 -10.73 1.35 10.96
N LEU A 76 -11.20 2.49 10.46
CA LEU A 76 -10.39 3.66 10.16
C LEU A 76 -9.66 4.17 11.42
N LEU A 77 -10.39 4.35 12.52
CA LEU A 77 -9.84 4.76 13.80
C LEU A 77 -8.79 3.76 14.31
N ALA A 78 -9.08 2.46 14.26
CA ALA A 78 -8.13 1.43 14.66
C ALA A 78 -6.83 1.48 13.83
N MET A 79 -6.93 1.70 12.52
CA MET A 79 -5.77 1.84 11.64
C MET A 79 -4.98 3.13 11.90
N LEU A 80 -5.65 4.25 12.15
CA LEU A 80 -4.99 5.52 12.51
C LEU A 80 -4.26 5.39 13.85
N VAL A 81 -4.89 4.77 14.86
CA VAL A 81 -4.26 4.50 16.16
C VAL A 81 -3.06 3.56 15.98
N ALA A 82 -3.21 2.48 15.23
CA ALA A 82 -2.09 1.57 14.93
C ALA A 82 -0.94 2.31 14.25
N THR A 83 -1.25 3.16 13.27
CA THR A 83 -0.28 4.01 12.57
C THR A 83 0.45 4.95 13.53
N ALA A 84 -0.28 5.63 14.41
CA ALA A 84 0.31 6.52 15.41
C ALA A 84 1.22 5.74 16.39
N VAL A 85 0.78 4.58 16.88
CA VAL A 85 1.56 3.73 17.78
C VAL A 85 2.83 3.19 17.10
N PHE A 86 2.73 2.72 15.86
CA PHE A 86 3.89 2.23 15.11
C PHE A 86 4.85 3.36 14.74
N GLY A 87 4.33 4.55 14.45
CA GLY A 87 5.12 5.77 14.23
C GLY A 87 5.89 6.16 15.49
N TRP A 88 5.21 6.21 16.64
CA TRP A 88 5.82 6.50 17.94
C TRP A 88 6.90 5.48 18.31
N ARG A 89 6.62 4.19 18.12
CA ARG A 89 7.57 3.10 18.39
C ARG A 89 8.63 2.90 17.31
N ARG A 90 8.63 3.71 16.24
CA ARG A 90 9.53 3.62 15.07
C ARG A 90 9.61 2.20 14.49
N ARG A 91 8.47 1.51 14.39
CA ARG A 91 8.39 0.11 13.90
C ARG A 91 8.22 0.08 12.37
N LEU A 92 8.76 -0.97 11.74
CA LEU A 92 8.57 -1.23 10.30
C LEU A 92 7.08 -1.43 9.92
N LEU A 93 6.24 -1.84 10.86
CA LEU A 93 4.79 -1.97 10.64
C LEU A 93 4.09 -0.62 10.36
N LEU A 94 4.78 0.50 10.57
CA LEU A 94 4.31 1.83 10.16
C LEU A 94 3.99 1.88 8.66
N PHE A 95 4.82 1.28 7.80
CA PHE A 95 4.64 1.37 6.34
C PHE A 95 3.28 0.81 5.88
N PRO A 96 2.92 -0.46 6.17
CA PRO A 96 1.63 -1.00 5.77
C PRO A 96 0.45 -0.34 6.51
N ALA A 97 0.59 0.02 7.79
CA ALA A 97 -0.49 0.63 8.55
C ALA A 97 -0.85 2.04 8.05
N ALA A 98 0.16 2.88 7.79
CA ALA A 98 -0.03 4.21 7.27
C ALA A 98 -0.60 4.18 5.84
N PHE A 99 -0.11 3.28 4.99
CA PHE A 99 -0.66 3.08 3.65
C PHE A 99 -2.14 2.67 3.70
N ALA A 100 -2.49 1.70 4.56
CA ALA A 100 -3.88 1.26 4.75
C ALA A 100 -4.76 2.41 5.26
N SER A 101 -4.30 3.17 6.25
CA SER A 101 -5.02 4.34 6.79
C SER A 101 -5.26 5.40 5.72
N GLY A 102 -4.27 5.68 4.87
CA GLY A 102 -4.42 6.62 3.77
C GLY A 102 -5.42 6.16 2.72
N VAL A 103 -5.44 4.87 2.38
CA VAL A 103 -6.47 4.31 1.47
C VAL A 103 -7.86 4.42 2.09
N LEU A 104 -8.01 4.12 3.38
CA LEU A 104 -9.29 4.26 4.08
C LEU A 104 -9.80 5.71 4.06
N LEU A 105 -8.93 6.72 4.27
CA LEU A 105 -9.31 8.13 4.15
C LEU A 105 -9.74 8.53 2.73
N VAL A 106 -9.15 7.94 1.68
CA VAL A 106 -9.63 8.16 0.31
C VAL A 106 -11.01 7.55 0.09
N CYS A 107 -11.26 6.37 0.68
CA CYS A 107 -12.57 5.74 0.66
C CYS A 107 -13.61 6.57 1.43
N ASP A 108 -13.23 7.12 2.58
CA ASP A 108 -14.05 8.01 3.42
C ASP A 108 -14.52 9.24 2.63
N ALA A 109 -13.58 9.98 2.05
CA ALA A 109 -13.85 11.13 1.18
C ALA A 109 -14.77 10.82 0.01
N TRP A 110 -14.57 9.65 -0.61
CA TRP A 110 -15.41 9.19 -1.70
C TRP A 110 -16.84 8.90 -1.22
N PHE A 111 -17.00 8.25 -0.06
CA PHE A 111 -18.31 7.94 0.50
C PHE A 111 -19.07 9.20 0.93
N ASP A 112 -18.41 10.13 1.62
CA ASP A 112 -19.02 11.38 2.07
C ASP A 112 -19.54 12.22 0.90
N VAL A 113 -18.75 12.35 -0.16
CA VAL A 113 -19.18 13.07 -1.37
C VAL A 113 -20.37 12.39 -2.04
N LEU A 114 -20.36 11.06 -2.16
CA LEU A 114 -21.45 10.32 -2.82
C LEU A 114 -22.76 10.29 -2.01
N THR A 115 -22.70 10.48 -0.70
CA THR A 115 -23.86 10.35 0.20
C THR A 115 -24.42 11.71 0.64
N SER A 116 -23.68 12.78 0.35
CA SER A 116 -24.12 14.16 0.59
C SER A 116 -25.34 14.55 -0.26
N GLN A 117 -26.23 15.35 0.33
CA GLN A 117 -27.34 15.96 -0.39
C GLN A 117 -26.85 17.14 -1.24
N ARG A 118 -27.56 17.41 -2.35
CA ARG A 118 -27.24 18.57 -3.21
C ARG A 118 -27.38 19.87 -2.42
N GLY A 119 -26.44 20.80 -2.64
CA GLY A 119 -26.45 22.13 -2.00
C GLY A 119 -25.31 22.28 -1.00
N ALA A 120 -25.62 22.78 0.19
CA ALA A 120 -24.61 23.10 1.22
C ALA A 120 -23.84 21.86 1.69
N ASP A 121 -24.52 20.72 1.87
CA ASP A 121 -23.91 19.47 2.34
C ASP A 121 -22.85 18.94 1.37
N LEU A 122 -23.13 18.98 0.05
CA LEU A 122 -22.15 18.62 -0.97
C LEU A 122 -20.93 19.55 -0.97
N VAL A 123 -21.13 20.87 -0.81
CA VAL A 123 -20.02 21.82 -0.73
C VAL A 123 -19.17 21.53 0.51
N GLN A 124 -19.80 21.23 1.64
CA GLN A 124 -19.09 20.85 2.86
C GLN A 124 -18.29 19.55 2.66
N ALA A 125 -18.90 18.50 2.12
CA ALA A 125 -18.22 17.22 1.86
C ALA A 125 -17.04 17.38 0.89
N LEU A 126 -17.18 18.21 -0.16
CA LEU A 126 -16.07 18.51 -1.05
C LEU A 126 -14.95 19.27 -0.34
N LEU A 127 -15.29 20.26 0.49
CA LEU A 127 -14.30 21.02 1.25
C LEU A 127 -13.54 20.13 2.23
N THR A 128 -14.21 19.26 2.99
CA THR A 128 -13.55 18.33 3.92
C THR A 128 -12.68 17.33 3.17
N ALA A 129 -13.19 16.75 2.07
CA ALA A 129 -12.43 15.85 1.22
C ALA A 129 -11.13 16.49 0.71
N PHE A 130 -11.20 17.68 0.11
CA PHE A 130 -10.03 18.33 -0.49
C PHE A 130 -9.08 18.98 0.51
N LEU A 131 -9.57 19.48 1.64
CA LEU A 131 -8.76 20.23 2.61
C LEU A 131 -8.24 19.37 3.77
N VAL A 132 -8.89 18.25 4.08
CA VAL A 132 -8.57 17.43 5.26
C VAL A 132 -8.23 16.01 4.86
N GLU A 133 -9.17 15.27 4.30
CA GLU A 133 -9.03 13.81 4.11
C GLU A 133 -7.98 13.48 3.06
N LEU A 134 -8.05 14.07 1.86
CA LEU A 134 -7.10 13.80 0.78
C LEU A 134 -5.67 14.28 1.11
N PRO A 135 -5.45 15.46 1.69
CA PRO A 135 -4.12 15.87 2.15
C PRO A 135 -3.56 14.93 3.22
N LEU A 136 -4.38 14.51 4.18
CA LEU A 136 -3.94 13.57 5.22
C LEU A 136 -3.61 12.19 4.63
N ALA A 137 -4.46 11.68 3.73
CA ALA A 137 -4.21 10.44 3.00
C ALA A 137 -2.90 10.51 2.22
N PHE A 138 -2.65 11.64 1.54
CA PHE A 138 -1.40 11.86 0.81
C PHE A 138 -0.19 11.81 1.74
N ILE A 139 -0.24 12.45 2.91
CA ILE A 139 0.85 12.40 3.89
C ILE A 139 1.09 10.97 4.39
N LEU A 140 0.01 10.25 4.73
CA LEU A 140 0.07 8.89 5.24
C LEU A 140 0.57 7.86 4.20
N ILE A 141 0.42 8.14 2.91
CA ILE A 141 0.95 7.29 1.83
C ILE A 141 2.37 7.74 1.44
N ALA A 142 2.56 9.03 1.17
CA ALA A 142 3.81 9.56 0.64
C ALA A 142 4.93 9.54 1.69
N GLY A 143 4.64 9.83 2.96
CA GLY A 143 5.61 9.85 4.06
C GLY A 143 6.34 8.51 4.21
N PRO A 144 5.63 7.39 4.42
CA PRO A 144 6.24 6.08 4.50
C PRO A 144 6.96 5.68 3.20
N LEU A 145 6.41 5.97 2.02
CA LEU A 145 7.12 5.65 0.76
C LEU A 145 8.44 6.43 0.62
N ARG A 146 8.47 7.70 1.03
CA ARG A 146 9.69 8.52 1.07
C ARG A 146 10.68 8.00 2.09
N LEU A 147 10.21 7.60 3.28
CA LEU A 147 11.06 7.01 4.32
C LEU A 147 11.66 5.68 3.85
N LEU A 148 10.86 4.83 3.19
CA LEU A 148 11.33 3.57 2.61
C LEU A 148 12.41 3.83 1.56
N ARG A 149 12.17 4.79 0.65
CA ARG A 149 13.15 5.20 -0.36
C ARG A 149 14.43 5.73 0.29
N TYR A 150 14.31 6.56 1.31
CA TYR A 150 15.45 7.11 2.05
C TYR A 150 16.28 6.01 2.70
N VAL A 151 15.64 5.07 3.41
CA VAL A 151 16.29 3.91 4.02
C VAL A 151 16.98 3.06 2.94
N ALA A 152 16.33 2.85 1.79
CA ALA A 152 16.89 2.04 0.72
C ALA A 152 18.12 2.71 0.05
N ILE A 153 18.08 4.03 -0.20
CA ILE A 153 19.24 4.79 -0.72
C ILE A 153 20.37 4.80 0.30
N ARG A 154 20.07 5.08 1.58
CA ARG A 154 21.07 5.14 2.66
C ARG A 154 21.81 3.82 2.84
N ASN A 155 21.11 2.69 2.67
CA ASN A 155 21.70 1.36 2.77
C ASN A 155 22.34 0.88 1.44
N GLY A 156 22.43 1.74 0.41
CA GLY A 156 23.01 1.39 -0.88
C GLY A 156 22.21 0.34 -1.65
N LEU A 157 20.95 0.10 -1.28
CA LEU A 157 20.06 -0.84 -1.96
C LEU A 157 19.56 -0.25 -3.27
N VAL A 158 19.42 1.09 -3.36
CA VAL A 158 18.83 1.81 -4.49
C VAL A 158 19.75 2.96 -4.92
N GLY A 159 20.06 3.08 -6.21
CA GLY A 159 20.77 4.22 -6.78
C GLY A 159 19.89 5.48 -6.77
N ALA A 160 20.44 6.63 -6.41
CA ALA A 160 19.68 7.87 -6.21
C ALA A 160 18.89 8.32 -7.46
N GLY A 161 19.41 8.02 -8.66
CA GLY A 161 18.83 8.42 -9.95
C GLY A 161 17.77 7.47 -10.54
N VAL A 162 17.53 6.29 -9.95
CA VAL A 162 16.60 5.30 -10.53
C VAL A 162 15.20 5.45 -9.92
N PRO A 163 14.12 5.57 -10.71
CA PRO A 163 12.77 5.62 -10.16
C PRO A 163 12.35 4.27 -9.54
N MET A 164 11.62 4.30 -8.42
CA MET A 164 11.27 3.10 -7.64
C MET A 164 10.52 2.04 -8.44
N TRP A 165 9.64 2.43 -9.38
CA TRP A 165 8.85 1.48 -10.19
C TRP A 165 9.68 0.71 -11.23
N ARG A 166 10.91 1.15 -11.54
CA ARG A 166 11.83 0.42 -12.43
C ARG A 166 12.78 -0.49 -11.67
N MET A 167 12.75 -0.43 -10.34
CA MET A 167 13.69 -1.17 -9.51
C MET A 167 13.19 -2.61 -9.28
N PRO A 168 13.91 -3.64 -9.76
CA PRO A 168 13.57 -5.01 -9.38
C PRO A 168 13.81 -5.18 -7.88
N ILE A 169 12.98 -6.01 -7.22
CA ILE A 169 13.18 -6.36 -5.82
C ILE A 169 14.55 -7.06 -5.69
N PRO A 170 15.51 -6.52 -4.93
CA PRO A 170 16.88 -7.04 -4.87
C PRO A 170 16.92 -8.33 -4.05
N MET A 171 16.86 -9.47 -4.74
CA MET A 171 16.97 -10.81 -4.15
C MET A 171 18.08 -11.60 -4.85
N PRO A 172 19.36 -11.19 -4.69
CA PRO A 172 20.49 -11.78 -5.42
C PRO A 172 20.72 -13.27 -5.08
N GLU A 173 20.34 -13.70 -3.87
CA GLU A 173 20.43 -15.10 -3.45
C GLU A 173 19.49 -16.03 -4.24
N LEU A 174 18.40 -15.47 -4.80
CA LEU A 174 17.34 -16.23 -5.47
C LEU A 174 17.36 -16.04 -6.98
N TRP A 175 17.77 -14.86 -7.44
CA TRP A 175 17.91 -14.52 -8.87
C TRP A 175 19.24 -13.82 -9.14
N PRO A 176 20.38 -14.52 -9.06
CA PRO A 176 21.71 -13.94 -9.24
C PRO A 176 21.93 -13.31 -10.63
N GLN A 177 21.15 -13.72 -11.62
CA GLN A 177 21.22 -13.19 -12.99
C GLN A 177 20.53 -11.82 -13.16
N ARG A 178 19.62 -11.42 -12.24
CA ARG A 178 18.95 -10.10 -12.31
C ARG A 178 19.84 -9.03 -11.71
N ARG A 179 20.70 -8.44 -12.53
CA ARG A 179 21.51 -7.28 -12.13
C ARG A 179 20.62 -6.06 -11.93
N ILE A 180 20.85 -5.35 -10.83
CA ILE A 180 20.30 -4.01 -10.61
C ILE A 180 20.91 -3.11 -11.71
N PRO A 181 20.10 -2.31 -12.44
CA PRO A 181 20.64 -1.39 -13.44
C PRO A 181 21.72 -0.49 -12.82
N PRO A 182 22.82 -0.21 -13.54
CA PRO A 182 23.85 0.70 -13.02
C PRO A 182 23.20 2.07 -12.75
N GLY A 183 23.37 2.55 -11.53
CA GLY A 183 22.90 3.85 -11.07
C GLY A 183 23.93 4.93 -11.26
#